data_AF-A0A4U2DZM6-F1
#
_entry.id   AF-A0A4U2DZM6-F1
#
_cell.length_a   1.000
_cell.length_b   1.000
_cell.length_c   1.000
_cell.angle_alpha   90.00
_cell.angle_beta   90.00
_cell.angle_gamma   90.00
#
_symmetry.space_group_name_H-M   'P 1'
#
loop_
_entity.id
_entity.type
_entity.pdbx_description
1 polymer ?
#
loop_
_entity_poly.entity_id
_entity_poly.type
_entity_poly.pdbx_seq_one_letter_code
_entity_poly.pdbx_strand_id
1 'polypeptide(L)' 'MNALNNQLKTLRLSHAVKALEQQQEQLSTYAELDFEERLSLLLESEILNRNQTKIQRLKRQAKLRVDAQPSQLIYKEG' A
#
# COMPACT_ATOMS: atom_id res chain seq x y z
N MET A 1 8.78 -8.54 19.85
CA MET A 1 8.72 -7.43 18.87
C MET A 1 10.10 -7.29 18.25
N ASN A 2 10.21 -7.50 16.94
CA ASN A 2 11.48 -7.53 16.23
C ASN A 2 12.11 -6.12 16.18
N ALA A 3 13.43 -5.98 16.36
CA ALA A 3 14.10 -4.67 16.42
C ALA A 3 13.87 -3.84 15.14
N LEU A 4 13.83 -4.53 13.99
CA LEU A 4 13.49 -3.95 12.69
C LEU A 4 12.07 -3.35 12.67
N ASN A 5 11.07 -4.03 13.24
CA ASN A 5 9.70 -3.51 13.29
C ASN A 5 9.62 -2.22 14.12
N ASN A 6 10.42 -2.10 15.17
CA ASN A 6 10.49 -0.86 15.96
C ASN A 6 11.12 0.28 15.16
N GLN A 7 12.22 0.02 14.44
CA GLN A 7 12.85 1.00 13.56
C GLN A 7 11.89 1.49 12.47
N LEU A 8 11.20 0.57 11.80
CA LEU A 8 10.21 0.90 10.77
C LEU A 8 9.06 1.74 11.34
N LYS A 9 8.57 1.41 12.55
CA LYS A 9 7.55 2.21 13.24
C LYS A 9 8.03 3.61 13.61
N THR A 10 9.28 3.75 14.09
CA THR A 10 9.89 5.06 14.37
C THR A 10 9.98 5.93 13.13
N LEU A 11 10.31 5.33 11.98
CA LEU A 11 10.30 6.00 10.67
C LEU A 11 8.89 6.20 10.10
N ARG A 12 7.84 5.81 10.84
CA ARG A 12 6.43 5.86 10.45
C ARG A 12 6.09 5.03 9.22
N LEU A 13 6.87 4.00 8.89
CA LEU A 13 6.69 3.11 7.74
C LEU A 13 5.73 1.95 8.09
N SER A 14 4.52 2.29 8.51
CA SER A 14 3.57 1.32 9.07
C SER A 14 3.04 0.30 8.06
N HIS A 15 3.00 0.64 6.77
CA HIS A 15 2.60 -0.29 5.71
C HIS A 15 3.76 -1.19 5.32
N ALA A 16 4.99 -0.68 5.31
CA ALA A 16 6.19 -1.50 5.12
C ALA A 16 6.34 -2.58 6.20
N VAL A 17 5.95 -2.31 7.46
CA VAL A 17 5.91 -3.34 8.53
C VAL A 17 4.97 -4.49 8.15
N LYS A 18 3.77 -4.17 7.65
CA LYS A 18 2.80 -5.19 7.25
C LYS A 18 3.26 -5.98 6.03
N ALA A 19 3.84 -5.30 5.05
CA ALA A 19 4.40 -5.95 3.87
C ALA A 19 5.59 -6.85 4.24
N LEU A 20 6.39 -6.47 5.24
CA LEU A 20 7.48 -7.30 5.75
C LEU A 20 6.95 -8.55 6.45
N GLU A 21 5.89 -8.43 7.27
CA GLU A 21 5.21 -9.58 7.88
C GLU A 21 4.67 -10.53 6.80
N GLN A 22 4.08 -10.00 5.71
CA GLN A 22 3.62 -10.82 4.58
C GLN A 22 4.76 -11.52 3.84
N GLN A 23 5.89 -10.84 3.58
CA GLN A 23 7.05 -11.47 2.97
C GLN A 23 7.63 -12.60 3.85
N GLN A 24 7.58 -12.44 5.17
CA GLN A 24 8.01 -13.47 6.13
C GLN A 24 7.06 -14.67 6.19
N GLU A 25 5.76 -14.45 6.03
CA GLU A 25 4.77 -15.53 5.97
C GLU A 25 4.83 -16.31 4.64
N GLN A 26 5.25 -15.65 3.55
CA GLN A 26 5.24 -16.21 2.20
C GLN A 26 6.64 -16.25 1.56
N LEU A 27 7.64 -16.75 2.30
CA LEU A 27 9.04 -16.76 1.85
C LEU A 27 9.26 -17.36 0.46
N SER A 28 8.51 -18.41 0.09
CA SER A 28 8.59 -19.04 -1.24
C SER A 28 8.16 -18.13 -2.38
N THR A 29 7.23 -17.21 -2.14
CA THR A 29 6.73 -16.26 -3.16
C THR A 29 7.78 -15.22 -3.52
N TYR A 30 8.69 -14.90 -2.60
CA TYR A 30 9.73 -13.89 -2.77
C TYR A 30 11.13 -14.50 -2.88
N ALA A 31 11.23 -15.83 -3.07
CA ALA A 31 12.51 -16.54 -3.03
C ALA A 31 13.40 -16.23 -4.26
N GLU A 32 12.79 -15.92 -5.40
CA GLU A 32 13.50 -15.58 -6.64
C GLU A 32 13.93 -14.11 -6.70
N LEU A 33 13.42 -13.29 -5.78
CA LEU A 33 13.70 -11.86 -5.74
C LEU A 33 14.95 -11.58 -4.92
N ASP A 34 15.77 -10.66 -5.41
CA ASP A 34 16.93 -10.19 -4.68
C ASP A 34 16.52 -9.29 -3.50
N PHE A 35 17.52 -8.78 -2.78
CA PHE A 35 17.26 -7.89 -1.65
C PHE A 35 16.62 -6.57 -2.09
N GLU A 36 17.11 -5.97 -3.17
CA GLU A 36 16.65 -4.65 -3.63
C GLU A 36 15.22 -4.72 -4.17
N GLU A 37 14.87 -5.80 -4.86
CA GLU A 37 13.51 -6.08 -5.32
C GLU A 37 12.54 -6.25 -4.15
N ARG A 38 12.91 -7.07 -3.15
CA ARG A 38 12.09 -7.24 -1.95
C ARG A 38 11.93 -5.94 -1.18
N LEU A 39 13.00 -5.16 -1.03
CA LEU A 39 12.95 -3.84 -0.40
C LEU A 39 12.07 -2.86 -1.20
N SER A 40 12.18 -2.87 -2.53
CA SER A 40 11.38 -2.04 -3.42
C SER A 40 9.89 -2.32 -3.24
N LEU A 41 9.50 -3.60 -3.14
CA LEU A 41 8.11 -3.98 -2.86
C LEU A 41 7.61 -3.47 -1.51
N LEU A 42 8.45 -3.50 -0.47
CA LEU A 42 8.10 -2.94 0.84
C LEU A 42 7.86 -1.42 0.74
N LEU A 43 8.73 -0.69 0.05
CA LEU A 43 8.62 0.76 -0.12
C LEU A 43 7.46 1.15 -1.03
N GLU A 44 7.22 0.39 -2.10
CA GLU A 44 6.09 0.60 -2.99
C GLU A 44 4.76 0.41 -2.25
N SER A 45 4.66 -0.63 -1.41
CA SER A 45 3.49 -0.82 -0.55
C SER A 45 3.23 0.41 0.34
N GLU A 46 4.28 1.04 0.86
CA GLU A 46 4.17 2.21 1.72
C GLU A 46 3.68 3.44 0.95
N ILE A 47 4.28 3.70 -0.21
CA ILE A 47 3.91 4.83 -1.07
C ILE A 47 2.46 4.69 -1.55
N LEU A 48 2.09 3.50 -2.04
CA LEU A 48 0.75 3.22 -2.54
C LEU A 48 -0.31 3.43 -1.44
N ASN A 49 -0.08 2.87 -0.25
CA ASN A 49 -1.04 2.98 0.84
C ASN A 49 -1.17 4.40 1.40
N ARG A 50 -0.08 5.19 1.42
CA ARG A 50 -0.14 6.62 1.77
C ARG A 50 -0.97 7.40 0.76
N ASN A 51 -0.76 7.14 -0.52
CA ASN A 51 -1.53 7.77 -1.60
C ASN A 51 -3.00 7.39 -1.50
N GLN A 52 -3.31 6.11 -1.27
CA GLN A 52 -4.68 5.64 -1.09
C GLN A 52 -5.34 6.31 0.13
N THR A 53 -4.65 6.37 1.26
CA THR A 53 -5.17 7.02 2.48
C THR A 53 -5.43 8.52 2.24
N LYS A 54 -4.55 9.19 1.50
CA LYS A 54 -4.73 10.59 1.10
C LYS A 54 -5.97 10.74 0.22
N ILE A 55 -6.15 9.89 -0.81
CA ILE A 55 -7.32 9.91 -1.68
C ILE A 55 -8.60 9.69 -0.87
N GLN A 56 -8.63 8.68 0.00
CA GLN A 56 -9.80 8.40 0.84
C GLN A 56 -10.14 9.56 1.77
N ARG A 57 -9.13 10.20 2.37
CA ARG A 57 -9.33 11.40 3.19
C ARG A 57 -9.93 12.54 2.37
N LEU A 58 -9.40 12.81 1.18
CA LEU A 58 -9.90 13.87 0.30
C LEU A 58 -11.34 13.58 -0.17
N LYS A 59 -11.64 12.33 -0.55
CA LYS A 59 -12.99 11.89 -0.93
C LYS A 59 -13.99 12.13 0.21
N ARG A 60 -13.64 11.77 1.44
CA ARG A 60 -14.47 12.02 2.64
C ARG A 60 -14.68 13.52 2.89
N GLN A 61 -13.62 14.33 2.74
CA GLN A 61 -13.69 15.78 2.94
C GLN A 61 -14.54 16.48 1.87
N ALA A 62 -14.52 15.99 0.63
CA ALA A 62 -15.31 16.55 -0.46
C ALA A 62 -16.83 16.38 -0.29
N LYS A 63 -17.28 15.48 0.61
CA LYS A 63 -18.72 15.20 0.87
C LYS A 63 -19.52 15.05 -0.43
N LEU A 64 -18.97 14.28 -1.37
CA LEU A 64 -19.59 14.10 -2.68
C LEU A 64 -21.01 13.54 -2.50
N ARG A 65 -21.99 14.16 -3.17
CA ARG A 65 -23.40 13.78 -3.08
C ARG A 65 -23.68 12.37 -3.63
N VAL A 66 -22.82 11.91 -4.53
CA VAL A 66 -22.91 10.60 -5.16
C VAL A 66 -21.63 9.84 -4.84
N ASP A 67 -21.77 8.67 -4.22
CA ASP A 67 -20.65 7.75 -4.03
C ASP A 67 -20.45 6.92 -5.31
N ALA A 68 -19.75 7.52 -6.28
CA ALA A 68 -19.43 6.87 -7.54
C ALA A 68 -17.95 6.42 -7.58
N GLN A 69 -17.69 5.35 -8.32
CA GLN A 69 -16.37 4.82 -8.64
C GLN A 69 -16.11 4.93 -10.14
N PRO A 70 -14.86 5.19 -10.58
CA PRO A 70 -14.52 5.26 -12.00
C PRO A 70 -14.91 4.01 -12.81
N SER A 71 -14.92 2.83 -12.18
CA SER A 71 -15.36 1.57 -12.78
C SER A 71 -16.85 1.54 -13.19
N GLN A 72 -17.65 2.51 -12.72
CA GLN A 72 -19.07 2.63 -13.07
C GLN A 72 -19.28 3.51 -14.32
N LEU A 73 -18.22 4.05 -14.92
CA LEU A 73 -18.32 4.82 -16.16
C LEU A 73 -18.65 3.89 -17.32
N ILE A 74 -19.83 4.09 -17.92
CA ILE A 74 -20.22 3.41 -19.15
C ILE A 74 -19.79 4.29 -20.33
N TYR A 75 -18.71 3.89 -21.01
CA TYR A 75 -18.31 4.52 -22.27
C TYR A 75 -19.26 4.04 -23.36
N LYS A 76 -20.01 4.97 -23.97
CA LYS A 76 -20.72 4.68 -25.21
C LYS A 76 -19.76 4.91 -26.36
N GLU A 77 -19.47 3.86 -27.13
CA GLU A 77 -18.83 4.02 -28.43
C GLU A 77 -19.79 4.78 -29.35
N GLY A 78 -19.28 5.81 -30.01
CA GLY A 78 -20.01 6.66 -30.96
C GLY A 78 -19.89 6.14 -32.38
#